data_AF-A0A336KT58-F1
#
_entry.id   AF-A0A336KT58-F1
#
_cell.length_a   1.000
_cell.length_b   1.000
_cell.length_c   1.000
_cell.angle_alpha   90.00
_cell.angle_beta   90.00
_cell.angle_gamma   90.00
#
_symmetry.space_group_name_H-M   'P 1'
#
loop_
_entity.id
_entity.type
_entity.pdbx_description
1 polymer ?
#
loop_
_entity_poly.entity_id
_entity_poly.type
_entity_poly.pdbx_seq_one_letter_code
_entity_poly.pdbx_strand_id
1 'polypeptide(L)'
;MDKRSSVDQKKPTLEDYIIDMETRPPDSDNNGPTDVWAQLQQKEADLLLAAELGKALLEKNEELKKQQDKMIEEFSTKIEKLEQEKHVLRRQLEVAASESESHCSELQSDIAEMKAKLESQEALVKQCEREKNALIEELTAQNARLSQELQKSNTIEVQLQTQLQEFKDQCNRRNMSIQDHVNSLDSLKSELKVILEKKSELEHRLQISAAEKETLQTLLSEASDRIHTLERGNREQETKYKITIQTLDRLERENGTLSERLESFDSQRSNSDHQSLLHEMGCDDSIDETSAPLLVKEAITVYKQLKNLCQTLKSSHDDDSGNIFA
;
A
#
# COMPACT_ATOMS: atom_id res chain seq x y z
N MET A 1 -5.86 -46.99 143.57
CA MET A 1 -6.06 -48.29 142.92
C MET A 1 -5.25 -48.34 141.64
N ASP A 2 -4.22 -49.14 141.49
CA ASP A 2 -3.11 -49.48 142.37
C ASP A 2 -2.04 -50.04 141.44
N LYS A 3 -0.82 -49.58 141.66
CA LYS A 3 0.49 -50.13 141.27
C LYS A 3 0.47 -51.46 140.49
N ARG A 4 1.20 -51.47 139.37
CA ARG A 4 2.44 -52.28 139.24
C ARG A 4 3.20 -51.86 137.97
N SER A 5 4.27 -51.11 138.22
CA SER A 5 5.45 -51.07 137.36
C SER A 5 5.90 -52.52 137.09
N SER A 6 5.61 -53.04 135.91
CA SER A 6 6.25 -54.26 135.43
C SER A 6 7.67 -53.89 135.11
N VAL A 7 8.58 -54.18 136.04
CA VAL A 7 10.02 -54.03 135.84
C VAL A 7 10.37 -54.93 134.65
N ASP A 8 10.63 -54.32 133.50
CA ASP A 8 11.33 -54.99 132.40
C ASP A 8 12.69 -55.42 132.95
N GLN A 9 12.77 -56.68 133.36
CA GLN A 9 14.05 -57.35 133.55
C GLN A 9 14.68 -57.44 132.15
N LYS A 10 15.47 -56.43 131.78
CA LYS A 10 16.39 -56.54 130.64
C LYS A 10 17.22 -57.80 130.89
N LYS A 11 17.06 -58.78 130.00
CA LYS A 11 17.92 -59.96 129.99
C LYS A 11 19.38 -59.46 129.92
N PRO A 12 20.30 -60.00 130.74
CA PRO A 12 21.69 -59.55 130.72
C PRO A 12 22.26 -59.73 129.32
N THR A 13 22.96 -58.72 128.83
CA THR A 13 23.56 -58.76 127.51
C THR A 13 24.79 -59.66 127.51
N LEU A 14 25.22 -60.11 126.33
CA LEU A 14 26.44 -60.89 126.19
C LEU A 14 27.65 -60.16 126.83
N GLU A 15 27.66 -58.82 126.74
CA GLU A 15 28.66 -57.96 127.35
C GLU A 15 28.60 -58.01 128.88
N ASP A 16 27.39 -58.04 129.47
CA ASP A 16 27.20 -58.17 130.92
C ASP A 16 27.70 -59.54 131.46
N TYR A 17 27.47 -60.63 130.71
CA TYR A 17 27.97 -61.96 131.08
C TYR A 17 29.50 -62.12 130.95
N ILE A 18 30.11 -61.40 130.00
CA ILE A 18 31.58 -61.35 129.85
C ILE A 18 32.18 -60.58 131.03
N ILE A 19 31.57 -59.46 131.43
CA ILE A 19 32.01 -58.64 132.57
C ILE A 19 31.91 -59.42 133.89
N ASP A 20 30.83 -60.17 134.11
CA ASP A 20 30.65 -61.00 135.31
C ASP A 20 31.68 -62.15 135.39
N MET A 21 32.12 -62.68 134.25
CA MET A 21 33.20 -63.68 134.18
C MET A 21 34.59 -63.04 134.40
N GLU A 22 34.86 -61.86 133.83
CA GLU A 22 36.16 -61.17 133.94
C GLU A 22 36.41 -60.56 135.33
N THR A 23 35.35 -60.18 136.06
CA THR A 23 35.46 -59.51 137.37
C THR A 23 35.58 -60.49 138.55
N ARG A 24 35.54 -61.81 138.32
CA ARG A 24 35.65 -62.82 139.38
C ARG A 24 37.12 -63.13 139.70
N PRO A 25 37.55 -63.12 140.98
CA PRO A 25 38.95 -63.34 141.35
C PRO A 25 39.41 -64.75 140.97
N PRO A 26 40.67 -64.91 140.49
CA PRO A 26 41.19 -66.21 140.09
C PRO A 26 41.27 -67.15 141.29
N ASP A 27 40.98 -68.43 141.07
CA ASP A 27 41.07 -69.49 142.08
C ASP A 27 42.42 -69.42 142.81
N SER A 28 42.43 -68.96 144.05
CA SER A 28 43.60 -69.12 144.92
C SER A 28 43.55 -70.52 145.50
N ASP A 29 44.48 -71.36 145.08
CA ASP A 29 44.83 -72.65 145.70
C ASP A 29 45.33 -72.43 147.14
N ASN A 30 44.43 -72.08 148.06
CA ASN A 30 44.76 -71.91 149.47
C ASN A 30 44.11 -73.03 150.30
N ASN A 31 44.98 -73.93 150.75
CA ASN A 31 44.72 -75.24 151.34
C ASN A 31 44.27 -75.16 152.82
N GLY A 32 43.22 -74.40 153.13
CA GLY A 32 42.59 -74.34 154.46
C GLY A 32 41.21 -75.04 154.48
N PRO A 33 40.61 -75.34 155.66
CA PRO A 33 39.29 -75.94 155.78
C PRO A 33 38.21 -74.89 155.50
N THR A 34 38.26 -74.30 154.32
CA THR A 34 37.18 -73.52 153.73
C THR A 34 36.14 -74.51 153.24
N ASP A 35 34.90 -74.27 153.67
CA ASP A 35 33.74 -75.11 153.49
C ASP A 35 33.65 -75.65 152.05
N VAL A 36 33.91 -76.94 151.87
CA VAL A 36 33.85 -77.65 150.56
C VAL A 36 32.52 -77.37 149.87
N TRP A 37 31.48 -77.12 150.67
CA TRP A 37 30.15 -76.75 150.22
C TRP A 37 30.10 -75.38 149.54
N ALA A 38 30.80 -74.36 150.08
CA ALA A 38 30.87 -73.02 149.48
C ALA A 38 31.67 -73.02 148.17
N GLN A 39 32.74 -73.83 148.10
CA GLN A 39 33.53 -74.00 146.88
C GLN A 39 32.74 -74.73 145.79
N LEU A 40 31.99 -75.78 146.17
CA LEU A 40 31.09 -76.49 145.26
C LEU A 40 29.98 -75.55 144.74
N GLN A 41 29.37 -74.76 145.62
CA GLN A 41 28.35 -73.77 145.24
C GLN A 41 28.90 -72.68 144.31
N GLN A 42 30.15 -72.24 144.53
CA GLN A 42 30.85 -71.33 143.63
C GLN A 42 31.11 -71.95 142.26
N LYS A 43 31.59 -73.19 142.21
CA LYS A 43 31.81 -73.92 140.95
C LYS A 43 30.51 -74.26 140.22
N GLU A 44 29.42 -74.54 140.94
CA GLU A 44 28.07 -74.68 140.37
C GLU A 44 27.58 -73.35 139.78
N ALA A 45 27.81 -72.23 140.47
CA ALA A 45 27.48 -70.90 139.94
C ALA A 45 28.32 -70.54 138.70
N ASP A 46 29.62 -70.90 138.66
CA ASP A 46 30.49 -70.69 137.50
C ASP A 46 30.10 -71.58 136.31
N LEU A 47 29.71 -72.83 136.56
CA LEU A 47 29.19 -73.74 135.54
C LEU A 47 27.89 -73.22 134.93
N LEU A 48 26.99 -72.71 135.77
CA LEU A 48 25.74 -72.08 135.32
C LEU A 48 26.03 -70.81 134.51
N LEU A 49 26.94 -69.94 134.98
CA LEU A 49 27.31 -68.72 134.27
C LEU A 49 27.99 -69.00 132.93
N ALA A 50 28.91 -69.96 132.86
CA ALA A 50 29.56 -70.38 131.62
C ALA A 50 28.55 -71.00 130.64
N ALA A 51 27.56 -71.76 131.13
CA ALA A 51 26.47 -72.26 130.31
C ALA A 51 25.55 -71.14 129.80
N GLU A 52 25.25 -70.13 130.63
CA GLU A 52 24.48 -68.94 130.23
C GLU A 52 25.24 -68.09 129.20
N LEU A 53 26.55 -67.89 129.38
CA LEU A 53 27.41 -67.21 128.42
C LEU A 53 27.52 -67.99 127.10
N GLY A 54 27.70 -69.31 127.17
CA GLY A 54 27.70 -70.18 126.00
C GLY A 54 26.38 -70.13 125.23
N LYS A 55 25.25 -70.07 125.96
CA LYS A 55 23.92 -69.88 125.38
C LYS A 55 23.78 -68.50 124.72
N ALA A 56 24.24 -67.44 125.37
CA ALA A 56 24.23 -66.08 124.81
C ALA A 56 25.12 -65.96 123.56
N LEU A 57 26.28 -66.63 123.54
CA LEU A 57 27.16 -66.70 122.37
C LEU A 57 26.53 -67.49 121.22
N LEU A 58 25.87 -68.62 121.52
CA LEU A 58 25.13 -69.39 120.51
C LEU A 58 23.97 -68.57 119.93
N GLU A 59 23.19 -67.89 120.77
CA GLU A 59 22.09 -67.03 120.33
C GLU A 59 22.59 -65.87 119.46
N LYS A 60 23.71 -65.24 119.82
CA LYS A 60 24.35 -64.20 118.98
C LYS A 60 24.92 -64.75 117.67
N ASN A 61 25.51 -65.96 117.67
CA ASN A 61 26.01 -66.60 116.46
C ASN A 61 24.85 -67.01 115.53
N GLU A 62 23.74 -67.53 116.09
CA GLU A 62 22.51 -67.80 115.35
C GLU A 62 21.89 -66.52 114.76
N GLU A 63 21.87 -65.42 115.50
CA GLU A 63 21.40 -64.14 114.99
C GLU A 63 22.30 -63.59 113.88
N LEU A 64 23.62 -63.69 114.03
CA LEU A 64 24.58 -63.35 112.96
C LEU A 64 24.40 -64.22 111.72
N LYS A 65 24.17 -65.53 111.87
CA LYS A 65 23.85 -66.42 110.76
C LYS A 65 22.55 -66.03 110.07
N LYS A 66 21.48 -65.75 110.82
CA LYS A 66 20.21 -65.26 110.24
C LYS A 66 20.40 -63.94 109.50
N GLN A 67 21.23 -63.04 110.01
CA GLN A 67 21.56 -61.78 109.32
C GLN A 67 22.39 -62.03 108.06
N GLN A 68 23.34 -62.96 108.10
CA GLN A 68 24.11 -63.38 106.94
C GLN A 68 23.21 -64.00 105.86
N ASP A 69 22.31 -64.90 106.24
CA ASP A 69 21.37 -65.55 105.31
C ASP A 69 20.43 -64.51 104.68
N LYS A 70 19.89 -63.57 105.47
CA LYS A 70 19.11 -62.43 104.95
C LYS A 70 19.90 -61.60 103.94
N MET A 71 21.16 -61.27 104.26
CA MET A 71 22.02 -60.54 103.33
C MET A 71 22.28 -61.34 102.05
N ILE A 72 22.52 -62.65 102.14
CA ILE A 72 22.71 -63.52 100.97
C ILE A 72 21.45 -63.54 100.10
N GLU A 73 20.27 -63.66 100.70
CA GLU A 73 18.99 -63.59 100.00
C GLU A 73 18.79 -62.22 99.32
N GLU A 74 19.05 -61.13 100.03
CA GLU A 74 18.97 -59.77 99.48
C GLU A 74 19.94 -59.57 98.30
N PHE A 75 21.19 -60.02 98.42
CA PHE A 75 22.16 -59.94 97.33
C PHE A 75 21.77 -60.84 96.15
N SER A 76 21.25 -62.03 96.41
CA SER A 76 20.79 -62.96 95.36
C SER A 76 19.64 -62.36 94.57
N THR A 77 18.62 -61.82 95.27
CA THR A 77 17.49 -61.15 94.59
C THR A 77 17.93 -59.89 93.85
N LYS A 78 18.96 -59.17 94.32
CA LYS A 78 19.51 -58.02 93.60
C LYS A 78 20.27 -58.44 92.33
N ILE A 79 21.03 -59.53 92.38
CA ILE A 79 21.70 -60.11 91.21
C ILE A 79 20.66 -60.53 90.17
N GLU A 80 19.63 -61.27 90.57
CA GLU A 80 18.55 -61.70 89.66
C GLU A 80 17.86 -60.50 88.99
N LYS A 81 17.56 -59.42 89.74
CA LYS A 81 17.00 -58.19 89.17
C LYS A 81 17.93 -57.54 88.15
N LEU A 82 19.22 -57.45 88.45
CA LEU A 82 20.21 -56.87 87.54
C LEU A 82 20.38 -57.71 86.27
N GLU A 83 20.33 -59.03 86.39
CA GLU A 83 20.36 -59.93 85.23
C GLU A 83 19.11 -59.76 84.36
N GLN A 84 17.93 -59.69 84.96
CA GLN A 84 16.68 -59.41 84.25
C GLN A 84 16.73 -58.05 83.54
N GLU A 85 17.14 -56.98 84.24
CA GLU A 85 17.30 -55.63 83.66
C GLU A 85 18.28 -55.66 82.48
N LYS A 86 19.43 -56.33 82.63
CA LYS A 86 20.42 -56.52 81.57
C LYS A 86 19.83 -57.25 80.35
N HIS A 87 19.05 -58.31 80.57
CA HIS A 87 18.40 -59.04 79.47
C HIS A 87 17.36 -58.18 78.75
N VAL A 88 16.56 -57.41 79.49
CA VAL A 88 15.58 -56.47 78.93
C VAL A 88 16.28 -55.39 78.12
N LEU A 89 17.34 -54.76 78.67
CA LEU A 89 18.10 -53.72 77.99
C LEU A 89 18.77 -54.23 76.71
N ARG A 90 19.32 -55.45 76.72
CA ARG A 90 19.87 -56.08 75.51
C ARG A 90 18.81 -56.26 74.42
N ARG A 91 17.62 -56.74 74.80
CA ARG A 91 16.52 -56.91 73.86
C ARG A 91 16.01 -55.58 73.33
N GLN A 92 15.90 -54.56 74.18
CA GLN A 92 15.51 -53.21 73.75
C GLN A 92 16.54 -52.61 72.79
N LEU A 93 17.83 -52.81 73.06
CA LEU A 93 18.90 -52.38 72.16
C LEU A 93 18.84 -53.11 70.80
N GLU A 94 18.60 -54.42 70.80
CA GLU A 94 18.46 -55.21 69.57
C GLU A 94 17.25 -54.77 68.74
N VAL A 95 16.10 -54.53 69.39
CA VAL A 95 14.91 -54.00 68.70
C VAL A 95 15.20 -52.63 68.11
N ALA A 96 15.73 -51.69 68.89
CA ALA A 96 16.06 -50.34 68.40
C ALA A 96 17.11 -50.36 67.27
N ALA A 97 18.08 -51.27 67.34
CA ALA A 97 19.05 -51.48 66.27
C ALA A 97 18.37 -51.99 64.99
N SER A 98 17.51 -53.00 65.10
CA SER A 98 16.78 -53.56 63.95
C SER A 98 15.83 -52.54 63.30
N GLU A 99 15.15 -51.71 64.09
CA GLU A 99 14.31 -50.61 63.60
C GLU A 99 15.15 -49.57 62.86
N SER A 100 16.30 -49.18 63.43
CA SER A 100 17.23 -48.26 62.77
C SER A 100 17.78 -48.84 61.46
N GLU A 101 18.11 -50.13 61.42
CA GLU A 101 18.57 -50.82 60.20
C GLU A 101 17.48 -50.88 59.13
N SER A 102 16.23 -51.12 59.53
CA SER A 102 15.07 -51.07 58.63
C SER A 102 14.89 -49.66 58.05
N HIS A 103 14.91 -48.63 58.90
CA HIS A 103 14.81 -47.23 58.44
C HIS A 103 15.98 -46.81 57.55
N CYS A 104 17.21 -47.25 57.85
CA CYS A 104 18.35 -47.01 56.97
C CYS A 104 18.17 -47.70 55.61
N SER A 105 17.63 -48.91 55.58
CA SER A 105 17.38 -49.66 54.34
C SER A 105 16.28 -49.03 53.49
N GLU A 106 15.19 -48.56 54.11
CA GLU A 106 14.11 -47.80 53.46
C GLU A 106 14.66 -46.52 52.82
N LEU A 107 15.38 -45.70 53.60
CA LEU A 107 15.97 -44.46 53.09
C LEU A 107 17.00 -44.70 51.97
N GLN A 108 17.78 -45.78 52.05
CA GLN A 108 18.69 -46.17 50.97
C GLN A 108 17.93 -46.55 49.69
N SER A 109 16.82 -47.28 49.81
CA SER A 109 15.94 -47.61 48.69
C SER A 109 15.33 -46.35 48.07
N ASP A 110 14.82 -45.43 48.89
CA ASP A 110 14.24 -44.16 48.42
C ASP A 110 15.28 -43.30 47.68
N ILE A 111 16.50 -43.21 48.22
CA ILE A 111 17.61 -42.50 47.56
C ILE A 111 17.93 -43.15 46.20
N ALA A 112 17.95 -44.48 46.13
CA ALA A 112 18.21 -45.19 44.87
C ALA A 112 17.10 -44.95 43.84
N GLU A 113 15.83 -45.01 44.25
CA GLU A 113 14.68 -44.74 43.39
C GLU A 113 14.69 -43.29 42.88
N MET A 114 14.94 -42.32 43.76
CA MET A 114 14.99 -40.92 43.39
C MET A 114 16.15 -40.60 42.45
N LYS A 115 17.31 -41.25 42.62
CA LYS A 115 18.43 -41.16 41.68
C LYS A 115 18.07 -41.73 40.31
N ALA A 116 17.45 -42.91 40.26
CA ALA A 116 17.01 -43.52 39.00
C ALA A 116 15.96 -42.66 38.28
N LYS A 117 15.02 -42.07 39.01
CA LYS A 117 14.04 -41.11 38.47
C LYS A 117 14.73 -39.86 37.93
N LEU A 118 15.71 -39.31 38.64
CA LEU A 118 16.47 -38.15 38.19
C LEU A 118 17.24 -38.44 36.89
N GLU A 119 17.96 -39.56 36.83
CA GLU A 119 18.69 -39.97 35.62
C GLU A 119 17.77 -40.18 34.41
N SER A 120 16.60 -40.79 34.63
CA SER A 120 15.57 -40.96 33.60
C SER A 120 15.03 -39.62 33.11
N GLN A 121 14.72 -38.69 34.02
CA GLN A 121 14.27 -37.35 33.66
C GLN A 121 15.35 -36.57 32.91
N GLU A 122 16.62 -36.61 33.34
CA GLU A 122 17.73 -35.99 32.63
C GLU A 122 17.90 -36.57 31.22
N ALA A 123 17.74 -37.88 31.04
CA ALA A 123 17.79 -38.52 29.74
C ALA A 123 16.63 -38.07 28.83
N LEU A 124 15.40 -37.98 29.38
CA LEU A 124 14.23 -37.48 28.66
C LEU A 124 14.38 -36.01 28.26
N VAL A 125 14.92 -35.16 29.14
CA VAL A 125 15.19 -33.74 28.84
C VAL A 125 16.22 -33.63 27.73
N LYS A 126 17.36 -34.35 27.83
CA LYS A 126 18.38 -34.37 26.76
C LYS A 126 17.80 -34.85 25.44
N GLN A 127 16.91 -35.84 25.47
CA GLN A 127 16.26 -36.33 24.26
C GLN A 127 15.29 -35.30 23.67
N CYS A 128 14.43 -34.69 24.48
CA CYS A 128 13.56 -33.58 24.08
C CYS A 128 14.36 -32.41 23.49
N GLU A 129 15.51 -32.06 24.07
CA GLU A 129 16.37 -30.98 23.56
C GLU A 129 16.95 -31.32 22.19
N ARG A 130 17.39 -32.57 21.97
CA ARG A 130 17.84 -33.02 20.64
C ARG A 130 16.73 -32.94 19.61
N GLU A 131 15.53 -33.39 19.94
CA GLU A 131 14.38 -33.35 19.04
C GLU A 131 13.95 -31.91 18.73
N LYS A 132 13.93 -31.03 19.74
CA LYS A 132 13.68 -29.59 19.55
C LYS A 132 14.73 -28.95 18.66
N ASN A 133 16.01 -29.23 18.88
CA ASN A 133 17.09 -28.68 18.05
C ASN A 133 16.99 -29.18 16.61
N ALA A 134 16.68 -30.48 16.40
CA ALA A 134 16.45 -31.03 15.06
C ALA A 134 15.27 -30.33 14.35
N LEU A 135 14.16 -30.08 15.06
CA LEU A 135 13.02 -29.35 14.49
C LEU A 135 13.38 -27.89 14.17
N ILE A 136 14.16 -27.22 15.02
CA ILE A 136 14.65 -25.86 14.78
C ILE A 136 15.54 -25.82 13.53
N GLU A 137 16.46 -26.79 13.38
CA GLU A 137 17.31 -26.90 12.20
C GLU A 137 16.48 -27.11 10.93
N GLU A 138 15.48 -28.00 10.96
CA GLU A 138 14.59 -28.24 9.83
C GLU A 138 13.79 -26.98 9.45
N LEU A 139 13.15 -26.33 10.43
CA LEU A 139 12.40 -25.09 10.19
C LEU A 139 13.29 -23.95 9.69
N THR A 140 14.53 -23.86 10.19
CA THR A 140 15.51 -22.88 9.73
C THR A 140 15.94 -23.15 8.29
N ALA A 141 16.19 -24.42 7.94
CA ALA A 141 16.51 -24.83 6.57
C ALA A 141 15.35 -24.56 5.60
N GLN A 142 14.11 -24.87 6.01
CA GLN A 142 12.90 -24.58 5.23
C GLN A 142 12.73 -23.06 5.01
N ASN A 143 12.88 -22.25 6.05
CA ASN A 143 12.81 -20.79 5.94
C ASN A 143 13.91 -20.22 5.03
N ALA A 144 15.14 -20.74 5.12
CA ALA A 144 16.24 -20.32 4.24
C ALA A 144 15.93 -20.66 2.77
N ARG A 145 15.40 -21.87 2.51
CA ARG A 145 15.00 -22.29 1.16
C ARG A 145 13.87 -21.43 0.61
N LEU A 146 12.81 -21.20 1.37
CA LEU A 146 11.69 -20.34 0.97
C LEU A 146 12.16 -18.91 0.69
N SER A 147 13.04 -18.38 1.55
CA SER A 147 13.63 -17.05 1.33
C SER A 147 14.43 -16.99 0.03
N GLN A 148 15.18 -18.05 -0.29
CA GLN A 148 15.92 -18.14 -1.54
C GLN A 148 14.99 -18.26 -2.77
N GLU A 149 13.91 -19.04 -2.68
CA GLU A 149 12.90 -19.16 -3.74
C GLU A 149 12.18 -17.82 -3.97
N LEU A 150 11.83 -17.11 -2.89
CA LEU A 150 11.24 -15.77 -2.96
C LEU A 150 12.21 -14.76 -3.60
N GLN A 151 13.49 -14.79 -3.22
CA GLN A 151 14.51 -13.93 -3.83
C GLN A 151 14.66 -14.22 -5.32
N LYS A 152 14.69 -15.50 -5.73
CA LYS A 152 14.72 -15.89 -7.15
C LYS A 152 13.49 -15.39 -7.90
N SER A 153 12.29 -15.58 -7.34
CA SER A 153 11.05 -15.07 -7.91
C SER A 153 11.08 -13.55 -8.08
N ASN A 154 11.53 -12.81 -7.07
CA ASN A 154 11.67 -11.36 -7.13
C ASN A 154 12.68 -10.92 -8.21
N THR A 155 13.83 -11.61 -8.34
CA THR A 155 14.78 -11.30 -9.43
C THR A 155 14.18 -11.50 -10.81
N ILE A 156 13.37 -12.54 -11.01
CA ILE A 156 12.66 -12.79 -12.27
C ILE A 156 11.60 -11.71 -12.50
N GLU A 157 10.85 -11.33 -11.46
CA GLU A 157 9.86 -10.27 -11.54
C GLU A 157 10.50 -8.93 -11.97
N VAL A 158 11.61 -8.54 -11.33
CA VAL A 158 12.36 -7.33 -11.71
C VAL A 158 12.86 -7.40 -13.15
N GLN A 159 13.35 -8.56 -13.61
CA GLN A 159 13.75 -8.76 -15.00
C GLN A 159 12.57 -8.58 -15.96
N LEU A 160 11.41 -9.18 -15.67
CA LEU A 160 10.21 -9.04 -16.49
C LEU A 160 9.67 -7.61 -16.49
N GLN A 161 9.70 -6.92 -15.35
CA GLN A 161 9.33 -5.50 -15.25
C GLN A 161 10.26 -4.63 -16.12
N THR A 162 11.56 -4.91 -16.11
CA THR A 162 12.54 -4.21 -16.96
C THR A 162 12.24 -4.43 -18.44
N GLN A 163 12.02 -5.69 -18.86
CA GLN A 163 11.65 -6.00 -20.25
C GLN A 163 10.33 -5.31 -20.67
N LEU A 164 9.34 -5.30 -19.78
CA LEU A 164 8.06 -4.62 -20.03
C LEU A 164 8.26 -3.12 -20.20
N GLN A 165 9.11 -2.50 -19.38
CA GLN A 165 9.47 -1.09 -19.53
C GLN A 165 10.18 -0.82 -20.86
N GLU A 166 11.13 -1.66 -21.26
CA GLU A 166 11.80 -1.55 -22.56
C GLU A 166 10.82 -1.65 -23.73
N PHE A 167 9.84 -2.57 -23.67
CA PHE A 167 8.79 -2.67 -24.68
C PHE A 167 7.88 -1.44 -24.71
N LYS A 168 7.49 -0.91 -23.55
CA LYS A 168 6.74 0.36 -23.48
C LYS A 168 7.52 1.50 -24.13
N ASP A 169 8.81 1.62 -23.84
CA ASP A 169 9.66 2.67 -24.41
C ASP A 169 9.86 2.48 -25.93
N GLN A 170 9.92 1.24 -26.41
CA GLN A 170 9.92 0.95 -27.85
C GLN A 170 8.61 1.38 -28.53
N CYS A 171 7.46 1.04 -27.93
CA CYS A 171 6.15 1.46 -28.43
C CYS A 171 6.00 2.98 -28.42
N ASN A 172 6.43 3.65 -27.35
CA ASN A 172 6.41 5.11 -27.25
C ASN A 172 7.28 5.75 -28.34
N ARG A 173 8.50 5.24 -28.57
CA ARG A 173 9.37 5.72 -29.66
C ARG A 173 8.72 5.56 -31.03
N ARG A 174 8.11 4.40 -31.30
CA ARG A 174 7.37 4.18 -32.56
C ARG A 174 6.18 5.14 -32.69
N ASN A 175 5.43 5.36 -31.61
CA ASN A 175 4.29 6.27 -31.60
C ASN A 175 4.72 7.72 -31.87
N MET A 176 5.82 8.19 -31.26
CA MET A 176 6.41 9.50 -31.56
C MET A 176 6.85 9.61 -33.02
N SER A 177 7.53 8.59 -33.55
CA SER A 177 7.94 8.56 -34.96
C SER A 177 6.73 8.61 -35.92
N ILE A 178 5.66 7.88 -35.61
CA ILE A 178 4.41 7.94 -36.40
C ILE A 178 3.81 9.34 -36.30
N GLN A 179 3.76 9.95 -35.12
CA GLN A 179 3.26 11.31 -34.94
C GLN A 179 4.07 12.32 -35.76
N ASP A 180 5.40 12.19 -35.81
CA ASP A 180 6.27 13.04 -36.63
C ASP A 180 5.98 12.88 -38.13
N HIS A 181 5.74 11.64 -38.60
CA HIS A 181 5.34 11.37 -39.98
C HIS A 181 3.95 11.94 -40.30
N VAL A 182 2.99 11.84 -39.38
CA VAL A 182 1.65 12.43 -39.52
C VAL A 182 1.75 13.95 -39.62
N ASN A 183 2.51 14.59 -38.73
CA ASN A 183 2.75 16.03 -38.76
C ASN A 183 3.41 16.47 -40.09
N SER A 184 4.38 15.69 -40.59
CA SER A 184 5.03 15.94 -41.87
C SER A 184 4.05 15.81 -43.05
N LEU A 185 3.18 14.79 -43.02
CA LEU A 185 2.13 14.61 -44.03
C LEU A 185 1.10 15.75 -43.99
N ASP A 186 0.72 16.24 -42.83
CA ASP A 186 -0.22 17.36 -42.71
C ASP A 186 0.40 18.67 -43.20
N SER A 187 1.71 18.89 -42.97
CA SER A 187 2.45 19.98 -43.63
C SER A 187 2.39 19.88 -45.14
N LEU A 188 2.73 18.71 -45.72
CA LEU A 188 2.68 18.49 -47.17
C LEU A 188 1.26 18.62 -47.75
N LYS A 189 0.22 18.15 -47.04
CA LYS A 189 -1.18 18.36 -47.44
C LYS A 189 -1.53 19.84 -47.45
N SER A 190 -1.08 20.61 -46.45
CA SER A 190 -1.32 22.06 -46.40
C SER A 190 -0.63 22.78 -47.57
N GLU A 191 0.61 22.40 -47.89
CA GLU A 191 1.34 22.92 -49.06
C GLU A 191 0.63 22.58 -50.36
N LEU A 192 0.17 21.33 -50.52
CA LEU A 192 -0.58 20.89 -51.67
C LEU A 192 -1.89 21.66 -51.81
N LYS A 193 -2.61 21.91 -50.71
CA LYS A 193 -3.82 22.72 -50.68
C LYS A 193 -3.56 24.13 -51.21
N VAL A 194 -2.50 24.79 -50.72
CA VAL A 194 -2.10 26.12 -51.20
C VAL A 194 -1.74 26.10 -52.68
N ILE A 195 -1.07 25.05 -53.17
CA ILE A 195 -0.75 24.90 -54.59
C ILE A 195 -2.02 24.69 -55.43
N LEU A 196 -2.97 23.89 -54.96
CA LEU A 196 -4.26 23.69 -55.64
C LEU A 196 -5.07 24.99 -55.69
N GLU A 197 -5.12 25.75 -54.61
CA GLU A 197 -5.77 27.08 -54.57
C GLU A 197 -5.11 28.04 -55.57
N LYS A 198 -3.78 28.08 -55.60
CA LYS A 198 -3.03 28.87 -56.60
C LYS A 198 -3.28 28.41 -58.04
N LYS A 199 -3.39 27.09 -58.26
CA LYS A 199 -3.71 26.53 -59.57
C LYS A 199 -5.12 26.96 -60.00
N SER A 200 -6.13 26.83 -59.15
CA SER A 200 -7.50 27.25 -59.46
C SER A 200 -7.59 28.75 -59.75
N GLU A 201 -6.84 29.58 -59.02
CA GLU A 201 -6.75 31.02 -59.27
C GLU A 201 -6.14 31.32 -60.65
N LEU A 202 -5.07 30.63 -61.02
CA LEU A 202 -4.46 30.77 -62.35
C LEU A 202 -5.38 30.27 -63.47
N GLU A 203 -6.10 29.16 -63.27
CA GLU A 203 -7.10 28.65 -64.21
C GLU A 203 -8.25 29.65 -64.39
N HIS A 204 -8.73 30.26 -63.29
CA HIS A 204 -9.76 31.30 -63.34
C HIS A 204 -9.28 32.55 -64.09
N ARG A 205 -8.07 33.05 -63.80
CA ARG A 205 -7.45 34.16 -64.52
C ARG A 205 -7.26 33.87 -66.01
N LEU A 206 -6.87 32.65 -66.35
CA LEU A 206 -6.75 32.21 -67.74
C LEU A 206 -8.12 32.21 -68.44
N GLN A 207 -9.17 31.74 -67.76
CA GLN A 207 -10.54 31.73 -68.29
C GLN A 207 -11.06 33.14 -68.56
N ILE A 208 -10.84 34.08 -67.63
CA ILE A 208 -11.19 35.50 -67.82
C ILE A 208 -10.45 36.07 -69.04
N SER A 209 -9.13 35.87 -69.12
CA SER A 209 -8.35 36.35 -70.26
C SER A 209 -8.77 35.71 -71.59
N ALA A 210 -9.18 34.44 -71.58
CA ALA A 210 -9.73 33.77 -72.76
C ALA A 210 -11.07 34.37 -73.19
N ALA A 211 -11.97 34.69 -72.23
CA ALA A 211 -13.23 35.35 -72.52
C ALA A 211 -13.02 36.79 -73.04
N GLU A 212 -12.09 37.55 -72.46
CA GLU A 212 -11.68 38.86 -72.96
C GLU A 212 -11.09 38.78 -74.38
N LYS A 213 -10.30 37.74 -74.67
CA LYS A 213 -9.80 37.51 -76.03
C LYS A 213 -10.94 37.22 -77.01
N GLU A 214 -11.91 36.42 -76.61
CA GLU A 214 -13.09 36.12 -77.44
C GLU A 214 -13.91 37.39 -77.72
N THR A 215 -14.15 38.23 -76.72
CA THR A 215 -14.86 39.51 -76.91
C THR A 215 -14.08 40.49 -77.79
N LEU A 216 -12.75 40.58 -77.63
CA LEU A 216 -11.90 41.36 -78.53
C LEU A 216 -11.94 40.81 -79.96
N GLN A 217 -12.02 39.49 -80.12
CA GLN A 217 -12.14 38.85 -81.43
C GLN A 217 -13.51 39.12 -82.07
N THR A 218 -14.61 39.13 -81.31
CA THR A 218 -15.93 39.52 -81.85
C THR A 218 -15.95 40.99 -82.25
N LEU A 219 -15.42 41.89 -81.41
CA LEU A 219 -15.30 43.32 -81.73
C LEU A 219 -14.41 43.56 -82.95
N LEU A 220 -13.33 42.80 -83.11
CA LEU A 220 -12.48 42.86 -84.30
C LEU A 220 -13.24 42.40 -85.55
N SER A 221 -14.06 41.34 -85.46
CA SER A 221 -14.92 40.90 -86.55
C SER A 221 -15.95 41.97 -86.92
N GLU A 222 -16.64 42.55 -85.94
CA GLU A 222 -17.61 43.63 -86.17
C GLU A 222 -16.95 44.88 -86.78
N ALA A 223 -15.77 45.28 -86.29
CA ALA A 223 -14.99 46.36 -86.87
C ALA A 223 -14.54 46.04 -88.30
N SER A 224 -14.15 44.79 -88.57
CA SER A 224 -13.83 44.33 -89.92
C SER A 224 -15.05 44.39 -90.84
N ASP A 225 -16.23 43.95 -90.40
CA ASP A 225 -17.48 44.06 -91.16
C ASP A 225 -17.88 45.53 -91.39
N ARG A 226 -17.68 46.39 -90.40
CA ARG A 226 -17.84 47.85 -90.53
C ARG A 226 -16.89 48.41 -91.58
N ILE A 227 -15.62 48.01 -91.60
CA ILE A 227 -14.66 48.40 -92.64
C ILE A 227 -15.14 47.90 -94.01
N HIS A 228 -15.55 46.64 -94.14
CA HIS A 228 -16.04 46.09 -95.40
C HIS A 228 -17.27 46.84 -95.94
N THR A 229 -18.22 47.19 -95.07
CA THR A 229 -19.41 47.97 -95.46
C THR A 229 -19.05 49.41 -95.84
N LEU A 230 -18.14 50.07 -95.12
CA LEU A 230 -17.63 51.39 -95.47
C LEU A 230 -16.84 51.37 -96.77
N GLU A 231 -15.97 50.38 -97.00
CA GLU A 231 -15.26 50.22 -98.26
C GLU A 231 -16.22 49.98 -99.42
N ARG A 232 -17.24 49.15 -99.24
CA ARG A 232 -18.30 48.96 -100.24
C ARG A 232 -19.05 50.26 -100.52
N GLY A 233 -19.45 50.98 -99.48
CA GLY A 233 -20.09 52.29 -99.61
C GLY A 233 -19.19 53.30 -100.32
N ASN A 234 -17.88 53.31 -100.04
CA ASN A 234 -16.92 54.16 -100.72
C ASN A 234 -16.77 53.78 -102.19
N ARG A 235 -16.67 52.49 -102.53
CA ARG A 235 -16.68 52.02 -103.93
C ARG A 235 -17.97 52.44 -104.65
N GLU A 236 -19.13 52.31 -103.99
CA GLU A 236 -20.41 52.76 -104.54
C GLU A 236 -20.43 54.28 -104.76
N GLN A 237 -19.94 55.08 -103.81
CA GLN A 237 -19.82 56.53 -103.97
C GLN A 237 -18.81 56.91 -105.05
N GLU A 238 -17.66 56.23 -105.15
CA GLU A 238 -16.70 56.40 -106.25
C GLU A 238 -17.35 56.09 -107.61
N THR A 239 -18.16 55.05 -107.70
CA THR A 239 -18.92 54.76 -108.94
C THR A 239 -19.95 55.84 -109.24
N LYS A 240 -20.68 56.35 -108.24
CA LYS A 240 -21.60 57.48 -108.40
C LYS A 240 -20.86 58.73 -108.87
N TYR A 241 -19.73 59.06 -108.23
CA TYR A 241 -18.88 60.18 -108.63
C TYR A 241 -18.40 60.04 -110.08
N LYS A 242 -17.93 58.85 -110.47
CA LYS A 242 -17.55 58.56 -111.87
C LYS A 242 -18.73 58.75 -112.83
N ILE A 243 -19.92 58.25 -112.49
CA ILE A 243 -21.13 58.46 -113.30
C ILE A 243 -21.50 59.94 -113.36
N THR A 244 -21.44 60.68 -112.25
CA THR A 244 -21.75 62.12 -112.25
C THR A 244 -20.76 62.91 -113.08
N ILE A 245 -19.47 62.55 -113.04
CA ILE A 245 -18.44 63.13 -113.92
C ILE A 245 -18.78 62.80 -115.38
N GLN A 246 -19.10 61.54 -115.71
CA GLN A 246 -19.52 61.18 -117.08
C GLN A 246 -20.78 61.93 -117.54
N THR A 247 -21.76 62.16 -116.65
CA THR A 247 -22.94 62.97 -116.96
C THR A 247 -22.60 64.45 -117.07
N LEU A 248 -21.68 64.97 -116.27
CA LEU A 248 -21.18 66.34 -116.40
C LEU A 248 -20.42 66.48 -117.72
N ASP A 249 -19.51 65.58 -118.06
CA ASP A 249 -18.84 65.57 -119.37
C ASP A 249 -19.86 65.47 -120.51
N ARG A 250 -20.95 64.72 -120.34
CA ARG A 250 -22.04 64.65 -121.31
C ARG A 250 -22.79 65.97 -121.41
N LEU A 251 -23.13 66.59 -120.27
CA LEU A 251 -23.76 67.90 -120.21
C LEU A 251 -22.84 68.98 -120.75
N GLU A 252 -21.53 68.94 -120.49
CA GLU A 252 -20.53 69.84 -121.06
C GLU A 252 -20.39 69.64 -122.56
N ARG A 253 -20.43 68.39 -123.06
CA ARG A 253 -20.52 68.14 -124.51
C ARG A 253 -21.83 68.63 -125.09
N GLU A 254 -22.96 68.43 -124.43
CA GLU A 254 -24.27 68.92 -124.85
C GLU A 254 -24.30 70.47 -124.84
N ASN A 255 -23.74 71.11 -123.81
CA ASN A 255 -23.58 72.55 -123.68
C ASN A 255 -22.54 73.10 -124.67
N GLY A 256 -21.52 72.31 -125.02
CA GLY A 256 -20.57 72.55 -126.10
C GLY A 256 -21.26 72.49 -127.46
N THR A 257 -22.11 71.49 -127.72
CA THR A 257 -22.91 71.42 -128.96
C THR A 257 -24.01 72.49 -129.00
N LEU A 258 -24.51 72.95 -127.85
CA LEU A 258 -25.42 74.11 -127.75
C LEU A 258 -24.65 75.42 -127.94
N SER A 259 -23.40 75.52 -127.48
CA SER A 259 -22.50 76.63 -127.77
C SER A 259 -22.11 76.67 -129.24
N GLU A 260 -21.77 75.54 -129.87
CA GLU A 260 -21.54 75.45 -131.31
C GLU A 260 -22.84 75.75 -132.10
N ARG A 261 -24.02 75.39 -131.58
CA ARG A 261 -25.32 75.81 -132.14
C ARG A 261 -25.59 77.30 -131.95
N LEU A 262 -25.12 77.92 -130.87
CA LEU A 262 -25.14 79.37 -130.68
C LEU A 262 -24.15 80.06 -131.61
N GLU A 263 -22.94 79.54 -131.78
CA GLU A 263 -21.88 80.08 -132.63
C GLU A 263 -22.20 79.91 -134.13
N SER A 264 -22.94 78.86 -134.50
CA SER A 264 -23.53 78.69 -135.84
C SER A 264 -24.85 79.45 -136.04
N PHE A 265 -25.53 79.89 -134.97
CA PHE A 265 -26.62 80.89 -135.05
C PHE A 265 -26.08 82.33 -135.12
N ASP A 266 -24.89 82.60 -134.57
CA ASP A 266 -24.27 83.93 -134.51
C ASP A 266 -23.67 84.38 -135.87
N SER A 267 -23.50 83.44 -136.81
CA SER A 267 -22.94 83.72 -138.15
C SER A 267 -23.96 84.09 -139.24
N GLN A 268 -25.26 84.26 -138.91
CA GLN A 268 -26.29 84.66 -139.89
C GLN A 268 -27.33 85.71 -139.43
N ARG A 269 -27.08 86.51 -138.39
CA ARG A 269 -27.89 87.72 -138.18
C ARG A 269 -27.21 88.82 -137.36
N SER A 270 -26.70 89.80 -138.11
CA SER A 270 -26.43 91.16 -137.64
C SER A 270 -27.72 92.00 -137.61
N ASN A 271 -27.90 92.75 -136.53
CA ASN A 271 -28.73 93.96 -136.31
C ASN A 271 -30.27 93.87 -136.35
N SER A 272 -30.87 93.84 -135.15
CA SER A 272 -32.08 94.60 -134.80
C SER A 272 -32.18 94.77 -133.27
N ASP A 273 -32.62 95.97 -132.90
CA ASP A 273 -32.49 96.65 -131.60
C ASP A 273 -33.26 96.10 -130.38
N HIS A 274 -32.75 96.56 -129.23
CA HIS A 274 -33.21 96.57 -127.84
C HIS A 274 -34.71 96.52 -127.51
N GLN A 275 -35.02 95.80 -126.41
CA GLN A 275 -35.77 96.17 -125.18
C GLN A 275 -36.16 94.85 -124.46
N SER A 276 -36.19 94.63 -123.13
CA SER A 276 -36.29 95.44 -121.91
C SER A 276 -35.78 94.54 -120.76
N LEU A 277 -34.75 94.91 -119.98
CA LEU A 277 -34.81 95.69 -118.74
C LEU A 277 -35.88 95.27 -117.72
N LEU A 278 -35.38 95.08 -116.49
CA LEU A 278 -36.03 95.07 -115.16
C LEU A 278 -36.53 93.70 -114.67
N HIS A 279 -36.40 93.29 -113.40
CA HIS A 279 -35.99 93.90 -112.12
C HIS A 279 -36.41 92.86 -111.05
N GLU A 280 -35.52 92.37 -110.20
CA GLU A 280 -35.30 92.84 -108.82
C GLU A 280 -36.45 92.54 -107.84
N MET A 281 -36.04 91.93 -106.71
CA MET A 281 -36.66 91.91 -105.38
C MET A 281 -38.04 91.24 -105.16
N GLY A 282 -38.16 90.68 -103.95
CA GLY A 282 -39.37 90.06 -103.39
C GLY A 282 -39.01 88.70 -102.81
N CYS A 283 -38.44 88.64 -101.60
CA CYS A 283 -39.20 88.63 -100.35
C CYS A 283 -40.20 87.47 -100.28
N ASP A 284 -40.03 86.63 -99.27
CA ASP A 284 -40.91 86.60 -98.09
C ASP A 284 -41.49 85.24 -97.71
N ASP A 285 -41.45 85.05 -96.38
CA ASP A 285 -42.44 84.42 -95.51
C ASP A 285 -43.22 83.17 -95.93
N SER A 286 -43.03 82.11 -95.15
CA SER A 286 -44.04 81.57 -94.20
C SER A 286 -43.54 80.21 -93.69
N ILE A 287 -43.23 80.06 -92.40
CA ILE A 287 -44.16 79.65 -91.34
C ILE A 287 -45.04 78.47 -91.79
N ASP A 288 -44.75 77.28 -91.28
CA ASP A 288 -45.83 76.44 -90.77
C ASP A 288 -45.38 75.60 -89.56
N GLU A 289 -45.50 76.21 -88.38
CA GLU A 289 -45.81 75.51 -87.15
C GLU A 289 -47.23 74.93 -87.27
N THR A 290 -47.40 73.65 -87.62
CA THR A 290 -48.47 72.82 -87.05
C THR A 290 -48.28 71.33 -87.35
N SER A 291 -47.49 70.66 -86.50
CA SER A 291 -47.78 69.29 -86.05
C SER A 291 -47.26 69.07 -84.62
N ALA A 292 -47.59 70.04 -83.77
CA ALA A 292 -47.58 69.93 -82.32
C ALA A 292 -48.93 69.39 -81.78
N PRO A 293 -49.28 68.12 -82.06
CA PRO A 293 -49.98 67.33 -81.05
C PRO A 293 -49.38 65.92 -80.81
N LEU A 294 -48.31 65.53 -81.51
CA LEU A 294 -47.61 64.25 -81.30
C LEU A 294 -46.49 64.35 -80.26
N LEU A 295 -45.68 65.41 -80.32
CA LEU A 295 -44.56 65.62 -79.37
C LEU A 295 -45.03 65.89 -77.94
N VAL A 296 -46.20 66.53 -77.74
CA VAL A 296 -46.78 66.73 -76.39
C VAL A 296 -47.34 65.42 -75.84
N LYS A 297 -47.92 64.55 -76.69
CA LYS A 297 -48.33 63.20 -76.28
C LYS A 297 -47.12 62.33 -75.93
N GLU A 298 -46.06 62.39 -76.73
CA GLU A 298 -44.79 61.69 -76.45
C GLU A 298 -44.10 62.22 -75.19
N ALA A 299 -44.05 63.55 -74.99
CA ALA A 299 -43.49 64.15 -73.77
C ALA A 299 -44.30 63.79 -72.52
N ILE A 300 -45.64 63.71 -72.61
CA ILE A 300 -46.49 63.24 -71.50
C ILE A 300 -46.30 61.74 -71.24
N THR A 301 -46.12 60.91 -72.27
CA THR A 301 -45.81 59.47 -72.08
C THR A 301 -44.41 59.25 -71.52
N VAL A 302 -43.40 60.00 -71.98
CA VAL A 302 -42.03 59.94 -71.46
C VAL A 302 -41.99 60.46 -70.03
N TYR A 303 -42.73 61.53 -69.70
CA TYR A 303 -42.87 62.02 -68.32
C TYR A 303 -43.58 61.01 -67.41
N LYS A 304 -44.63 60.31 -67.88
CA LYS A 304 -45.27 59.21 -67.13
C LYS A 304 -44.34 58.01 -66.95
N GLN A 305 -43.56 57.66 -67.97
CA GLN A 305 -42.55 56.59 -67.89
C GLN A 305 -41.42 56.96 -66.92
N LEU A 306 -40.92 58.19 -66.95
CA LEU A 306 -39.93 58.69 -65.98
C LEU A 306 -40.49 58.74 -64.55
N LYS A 307 -41.77 59.13 -64.38
CA LYS A 307 -42.43 59.14 -63.07
C LYS A 307 -42.59 57.72 -62.50
N ASN A 308 -42.92 56.74 -63.35
CA ASN A 308 -42.96 55.33 -62.95
C ASN A 308 -41.56 54.80 -62.64
N LEU A 309 -40.54 55.11 -63.44
CA LEU A 309 -39.14 54.72 -63.19
C LEU A 309 -38.59 55.32 -61.88
N CYS A 310 -38.95 56.56 -61.57
CA CYS A 310 -38.60 57.22 -60.32
C CYS A 310 -39.35 56.61 -59.12
N GLN A 311 -40.61 56.18 -59.29
CA GLN A 311 -41.33 55.41 -58.27
C GLN A 311 -40.72 54.01 -58.06
N THR A 312 -40.26 53.33 -59.11
CA THR A 312 -39.58 52.02 -58.96
C THR A 312 -38.18 52.13 -58.38
N LEU A 313 -37.44 53.20 -58.67
CA LEU A 313 -36.15 53.48 -58.02
C LEU A 313 -36.34 53.88 -56.54
N LYS A 314 -37.42 54.59 -56.21
CA LYS A 314 -37.74 54.94 -54.83
C LYS A 314 -38.25 53.73 -54.01
N SER A 315 -39.01 52.81 -54.62
CA SER A 315 -39.40 51.55 -53.97
C SER A 315 -38.24 50.55 -53.87
N SER A 316 -37.32 50.52 -54.84
CA SER A 316 -36.13 49.64 -54.80
C SER A 316 -35.06 50.11 -53.82
N HIS A 317 -35.03 51.41 -53.45
CA HIS A 317 -34.08 51.94 -52.47
C HIS A 317 -34.55 51.72 -51.02
N ASP A 318 -35.85 51.59 -50.79
CA ASP A 318 -36.42 51.34 -49.46
C ASP A 318 -36.42 49.84 -49.06
N ASP A 319 -36.19 48.90 -49.99
CA ASP A 319 -36.21 47.44 -49.73
C ASP A 319 -34.81 46.81 -49.45
N ASP A 320 -33.70 47.54 -49.58
CA ASP A 320 -32.33 47.02 -49.36
C ASP A 320 -31.67 47.55 -48.06
N SER A 321 -32.50 48.10 -47.15
CA SER A 321 -32.09 48.61 -45.82
C SER A 321 -32.63 47.76 -44.67
N GLY A 322 -32.73 46.43 -44.83
CA GLY A 322 -33.38 45.59 -43.85
C GLY A 322 -32.98 44.12 -43.84
N ASN A 323 -31.69 43.79 -43.61
CA ASN A 323 -31.35 42.55 -42.88
C ASN A 323 -29.87 42.46 -42.45
N ILE A 324 -29.49 43.16 -41.38
CA ILE A 324 -28.37 42.76 -40.51
C ILE A 324 -28.79 43.10 -39.08
N PHE A 325 -29.31 42.11 -38.33
CA PHE A 325 -29.23 41.92 -36.87
C PHE A 325 -30.38 41.02 -36.39
N ALA A 326 -30.14 39.70 -36.36
CA ALA A 326 -30.58 38.71 -35.37
C ALA A 326 -30.15 37.31 -35.82
#